data_AF-A0A812F844-F1
#
_entry.id   AF-A0A812F844-F1
#
_cell.length_a   1.000
_cell.length_b   1.000
_cell.length_c   1.000
_cell.angle_alpha   90.00
_cell.angle_beta   90.00
_cell.angle_gamma   90.00
#
_symmetry.space_group_name_H-M   'P 1'
#
loop_
_entity.id
_entity.type
_entity.pdbx_description
1 polymer ?
#
loop_
_entity_poly.entity_id
_entity_poly.type
_entity_poly.pdbx_seq_one_letter_code
_entity_poly.pdbx_strand_id
1 'polypeptide(L)'
;MSTELAWSDWLDFSQEQISMVPESSGVYMMHAAMKILYIGGSSNIKGSVSELASKECTCNAKRFKYAKTADYKQEAGRLIQEYKQKHGGSMPICM
;
A
#
# COMPACT_ATOMS: atom_id res chain seq x y z
N MET A 1 11.89 6.49 18.32
CA MET A 1 12.78 6.14 17.20
C MET A 1 11.89 5.85 16.01
N SER A 2 12.07 6.54 14.89
CA SER A 2 11.32 6.24 13.66
C SER A 2 11.88 4.95 13.10
N THR A 3 11.20 3.83 13.35
CA THR A 3 11.57 2.55 12.76
C THR A 3 11.33 2.67 11.26
N GLU A 4 12.42 2.79 10.49
CA GLU A 4 12.33 2.87 9.04
C GLU A 4 11.76 1.56 8.51
N LEU A 5 10.63 1.63 7.83
CA LEU A 5 9.97 0.45 7.27
C LEU A 5 10.87 -0.16 6.21
N ALA A 6 11.18 -1.46 6.36
CA ALA A 6 11.85 -2.23 5.33
C ALA A 6 10.87 -2.55 4.19
N TRP A 7 10.80 -1.64 3.21
CA TRP A 7 9.96 -1.76 2.04
C TRP A 7 10.47 -2.81 1.06
N SER A 8 9.55 -3.51 0.41
CA SER A 8 9.82 -4.21 -0.84
C SER A 8 10.17 -3.21 -1.95
N ASP A 9 10.71 -3.73 -3.04
CA ASP A 9 10.66 -3.02 -4.32
C ASP A 9 9.20 -2.73 -4.73
N TRP A 10 9.04 -1.79 -5.65
CA TRP A 10 7.77 -1.64 -6.36
C TRP A 10 7.57 -2.84 -7.28
N LEU A 11 6.57 -3.66 -7.00
CA LEU A 11 6.20 -4.84 -7.79
C LEU A 11 5.07 -4.48 -8.74
N ASP A 12 5.00 -5.17 -9.88
CA ASP A 12 3.87 -5.05 -10.79
C ASP A 12 2.60 -5.56 -10.10
N PHE A 13 1.47 -4.88 -10.30
CA PHE A 13 0.19 -5.29 -9.75
C PHE A 13 -0.43 -6.42 -10.58
N SER A 14 0.20 -7.59 -10.52
CA SER A 14 -0.18 -8.81 -11.23
C SER A 14 -0.41 -9.97 -10.24
N GLN A 15 -1.21 -10.96 -10.65
CA GLN A 15 -1.48 -12.14 -9.82
C GLN A 15 -0.20 -12.89 -9.42
N GLU A 16 0.78 -12.95 -10.32
CA GLU A 16 2.09 -13.58 -10.07
C GLU A 16 2.81 -12.90 -8.89
N GLN A 17 2.97 -11.57 -8.95
CA GLN A 17 3.65 -10.81 -7.89
C GLN A 17 2.88 -10.83 -6.57
N ILE A 18 1.55 -10.74 -6.65
CA ILE A 18 0.68 -10.84 -5.47
C ILE A 18 0.81 -12.21 -4.80
N SER A 19 0.96 -13.29 -5.56
CA SER A 19 1.10 -14.65 -5.01
C SER A 19 2.36 -14.82 -4.13
N MET A 20 3.39 -14.02 -4.38
CA MET A 20 4.66 -14.01 -3.65
C MET A 20 4.65 -13.08 -2.42
N VAL A 21 3.60 -12.26 -2.24
CA VAL A 21 3.47 -11.39 -1.07
C VAL A 21 3.25 -12.24 0.18
N PRO A 22 3.93 -11.94 1.31
CA PRO A 22 3.75 -12.71 2.54
C PRO A 22 2.36 -12.50 3.15
N GLU A 23 1.76 -13.58 3.64
CA GLU A 23 0.55 -13.59 4.46
C GLU A 23 0.89 -13.14 5.89
N SER A 24 1.13 -11.85 6.04
CA SER A 24 1.56 -11.25 7.31
C SER A 24 1.03 -9.83 7.46
N SER A 25 1.15 -9.28 8.66
CA SER A 25 0.75 -7.91 8.94
C SER A 25 1.73 -6.90 8.33
N GLY A 26 1.18 -5.80 7.86
CA GLY A 26 1.98 -4.67 7.42
C GLY A 26 1.20 -3.66 6.60
N VAL A 27 1.96 -2.78 5.96
CA VAL A 27 1.44 -1.67 5.17
C VAL A 27 1.78 -1.86 3.70
N TYR A 28 0.97 -1.26 2.83
CA TYR A 28 1.18 -1.31 1.39
C TYR A 28 0.74 0.00 0.74
N MET A 29 1.34 0.29 -0.42
CA MET A 29 1.01 1.44 -1.25
C MET A 29 0.80 0.98 -2.68
N MET A 30 -0.13 1.61 -3.38
CA MET A 30 -0.41 1.35 -4.79
C MET A 30 -0.28 2.63 -5.59
N HIS A 31 0.24 2.54 -6.81
CA HIS A 31 0.32 3.69 -7.70
C HIS A 31 -0.01 3.37 -9.15
N ALA A 32 -0.44 4.39 -9.88
CA ALA A 32 -0.52 4.39 -11.34
C ALA A 32 0.04 5.71 -11.86
N ALA A 33 0.86 5.66 -12.92
CA ALA A 33 1.51 6.85 -13.51
C ALA A 33 2.17 7.75 -12.45
N MET A 34 2.91 7.14 -11.50
CA MET A 34 3.59 7.80 -10.36
C MET A 34 2.68 8.55 -9.37
N LYS A 35 1.35 8.42 -9.47
CA LYS A 35 0.40 8.92 -8.48
C LYS A 35 0.00 7.81 -7.53
N ILE A 36 0.11 8.05 -6.22
CA ILE A 36 -0.37 7.11 -5.21
C ILE A 36 -1.90 7.07 -5.28
N LEU A 37 -2.42 5.87 -5.55
CA LEU A 37 -3.86 5.62 -5.59
C LEU A 37 -4.38 5.25 -4.21
N TYR A 38 -3.60 4.46 -3.46
CA TYR A 38 -4.06 3.91 -2.20
C TYR A 38 -2.90 3.68 -1.24
N ILE A 39 -3.15 3.89 0.05
CA ILE A 39 -2.25 3.55 1.16
C ILE A 39 -3.07 2.72 2.15
N GLY A 40 -2.62 1.51 2.45
CA GLY A 40 -3.33 0.59 3.32
C GLY A 40 -2.45 -0.03 4.39
N GLY A 41 -3.09 -0.48 5.47
CA GLY A 41 -2.50 -1.34 6.48
C GLY A 41 -3.43 -2.53 6.72
N SER A 42 -2.86 -3.73 6.84
CA SER A 42 -3.61 -4.96 7.03
C SER A 42 -2.89 -5.94 7.96
N SER A 43 -3.63 -6.81 8.62
CA SER A 43 -3.09 -7.99 9.31
C SER A 43 -2.68 -9.09 8.32
N ASN A 44 -3.13 -9.03 7.07
CA ASN A 44 -2.74 -9.91 5.97
C ASN A 44 -2.59 -9.09 4.68
N ILE A 45 -1.36 -8.66 4.38
CA ILE A 45 -1.06 -7.84 3.21
C ILE A 45 -1.46 -8.57 1.91
N LYS A 46 -1.12 -9.85 1.76
CA LYS A 46 -1.44 -10.63 0.55
C LYS A 46 -2.95 -10.65 0.28
N GLY A 47 -3.75 -10.95 1.31
CA GLY A 47 -5.20 -10.98 1.19
C GLY A 47 -5.77 -9.62 0.78
N SER A 48 -5.38 -8.55 1.48
CA SER A 48 -5.87 -7.21 1.18
C SER A 48 -5.42 -6.70 -0.19
N VAL A 49 -4.18 -6.95 -0.61
CA VAL A 49 -3.70 -6.56 -1.95
C VAL A 49 -4.45 -7.34 -3.04
N SER A 50 -4.72 -8.63 -2.82
CA SER A 50 -5.52 -9.45 -3.74
C SER A 50 -6.95 -8.91 -3.90
N GLU A 51 -7.60 -8.51 -2.80
CA GLU A 51 -8.96 -7.94 -2.83
C GLU A 51 -9.02 -6.62 -3.62
N LEU A 52 -7.94 -5.82 -3.60
CA LEU A 52 -7.87 -4.56 -4.35
C LEU A 52 -7.81 -4.76 -5.86
N ALA A 53 -7.43 -5.96 -6.33
CA ALA A 53 -7.47 -6.28 -7.76
C ALA A 53 -8.90 -6.30 -8.29
N SER A 54 -9.87 -6.55 -7.42
CA SER A 54 -11.29 -6.63 -7.73
C SER A 54 -12.05 -5.32 -7.48
N LYS A 55 -11.42 -4.26 -6.97
CA LYS A 55 -12.09 -2.97 -6.70
C LYS A 55 -11.96 -2.02 -7.88
N GLU A 56 -13.07 -1.39 -8.28
CA GLU A 56 -13.13 -0.49 -9.45
C GLU A 56 -12.15 0.69 -9.39
N CYS A 57 -11.91 1.29 -8.21
CA CYS A 57 -11.00 2.44 -8.16
C CYS A 57 -9.53 2.03 -8.32
N THR A 58 -9.13 0.91 -7.71
CA THR A 58 -7.74 0.44 -7.71
C THR A 58 -7.38 -0.47 -8.89
N CYS A 59 -8.35 -0.83 -9.75
CA CYS A 59 -8.10 -1.68 -10.92
C CYS A 59 -7.08 -1.08 -11.91
N ASN A 60 -6.95 0.26 -11.91
CA ASN A 60 -5.97 0.98 -12.73
C ASN A 60 -4.56 1.04 -12.11
N ALA A 61 -4.37 0.50 -10.90
CA ALA A 61 -3.05 0.45 -10.27
C ALA A 61 -2.10 -0.38 -11.14
N LYS A 62 -0.88 0.14 -11.35
CA LYS A 62 0.15 -0.56 -12.11
C LYS A 62 1.15 -1.28 -11.23
N ARG A 63 1.47 -0.68 -10.09
CA ARG A 63 2.48 -1.21 -9.16
C ARG A 63 2.05 -1.02 -7.73
N PHE A 64 2.58 -1.88 -6.88
CA PHE A 64 2.42 -1.79 -5.44
C PHE A 64 3.75 -2.08 -4.73
N LYS A 65 3.89 -1.62 -3.49
CA LYS A 65 4.97 -2.04 -2.60
C LYS A 65 4.40 -2.30 -1.22
N TYR A 66 5.11 -3.05 -0.39
CA TYR A 66 4.68 -3.36 0.96
C TYR A 66 5.85 -3.35 1.95
N ALA A 67 5.52 -3.23 3.23
CA ALA A 67 6.47 -3.41 4.32
C ALA A 67 5.79 -4.18 5.45
N LYS A 68 6.47 -5.20 5.97
CA LYS A 68 5.97 -5.98 7.12
C LYS A 68 6.08 -5.15 8.38
N THR A 69 5.03 -5.12 9.20
CA THR A 69 5.03 -4.48 10.51
C THR A 69 3.85 -4.98 11.34
N ALA A 70 4.04 -5.14 12.64
CA ALA A 70 2.94 -5.43 13.57
C ALA A 70 2.04 -4.21 13.79
N ASP A 71 2.62 -3.00 13.70
CA ASP A 71 1.95 -1.72 13.98
C ASP A 71 1.27 -1.13 12.72
N TYR A 72 0.75 -2.00 11.84
CA TYR A 72 0.25 -1.62 10.52
C TYR A 72 -0.80 -0.51 10.54
N LYS A 73 -1.64 -0.42 11.59
CA LYS A 73 -2.64 0.65 11.74
C LYS A 73 -1.98 2.01 11.97
N GLN A 74 -1.02 2.06 12.89
CA GLN A 74 -0.29 3.29 13.21
C GLN A 74 0.55 3.73 12.01
N GLU A 75 1.25 2.79 11.38
CA GLU A 75 2.09 3.06 10.22
C GLU A 75 1.27 3.51 9.01
N ALA A 76 0.12 2.88 8.72
CA ALA A 76 -0.76 3.35 7.64
C ALA A 76 -1.25 4.78 7.90
N GLY A 77 -1.64 5.10 9.14
CA GLY A 77 -2.03 6.45 9.54
C GLY A 77 -0.90 7.46 9.33
N ARG A 78 0.33 7.13 9.76
CA ARG A 78 1.52 7.96 9.55
C ARG A 78 1.77 8.21 8.06
N LEU A 79 1.72 7.17 7.23
CA LEU A 79 1.96 7.27 5.79
C LEU A 79 0.90 8.11 5.07
N ILE A 80 -0.37 8.02 5.47
CA ILE A 80 -1.45 8.87 4.96
C ILE A 80 -1.20 10.34 5.34
N GLN A 81 -0.78 10.61 6.58
CA GLN A 81 -0.48 11.98 7.01
C GLN A 81 0.72 12.55 6.26
N GLU A 82 1.78 11.77 6.05
CA GLU A 82 2.93 12.18 5.23
C GLU A 82 2.54 12.47 3.79
N TYR A 83 1.64 11.66 3.22
CA TYR A 83 1.08 11.93 1.90
C TYR A 83 0.33 13.26 1.89
N LYS A 84 -0.60 13.49 2.82
CA LYS A 84 -1.34 14.75 2.92
C LYS A 84 -0.42 15.96 3.02
N GLN A 85 0.61 15.89 3.86
CA GLN A 85 1.58 16.99 4.02
C GLN A 85 2.29 17.33 2.70
N LYS A 86 2.65 16.31 1.91
CA LYS A 86 3.31 16.49 0.59
C LYS A 86 2.35 16.93 -0.51
N HIS A 87 1.05 16.69 -0.34
CA HIS A 87 0.01 16.90 -1.35
C HIS A 87 -1.06 17.93 -0.92
N GLY A 88 -0.69 18.91 -0.08
CA GLY A 88 -1.57 20.03 0.28
C GLY A 88 -2.87 19.61 0.98
N GLY A 89 -2.82 18.56 1.80
CA GLY A 89 -3.97 18.02 2.53
C GLY A 89 -4.80 16.99 1.78
N SER A 90 -4.51 16.74 0.50
CA SER A 90 -5.27 15.82 -0.35
C SER A 90 -5.04 14.35 0.03
N MET A 91 -6.07 13.51 -0.14
CA MET A 91 -6.00 12.06 0.01
C MET A 91 -5.48 11.37 -1.26
N PRO A 92 -4.97 10.13 -1.16
CA PRO A 92 -4.79 9.27 -2.33
C PRO A 92 -6.10 9.11 -3.12
N ILE A 93 -5.98 8.92 -4.43
CA ILE A 93 -7.13 9.00 -5.37
C ILE A 93 -8.27 8.02 -5.04
N CYS A 94 -7.96 6.87 -4.44
CA CYS A 94 -8.90 5.78 -4.16
C CYS A 94 -9.16 5.54 -2.67
N MET A 95 -8.95 6.56 -1.84
CA MET A 95 -9.28 6.55 -0.40
C MET A 95 -10.37 7.56 -0.07
#